data_AF-A0A820XE76-F1
#
_entry.id   AF-A0A820XE76-F1
#
_cell.length_a   1.000
_cell.length_b   1.000
_cell.length_c   1.000
_cell.angle_alpha   90.00
_cell.angle_beta   90.00
_cell.angle_gamma   90.00
#
_symmetry.space_group_name_H-M   'P 1'
#
loop_
_entity.id
_entity.type
_entity.pdbx_description
1 polymer ?
#
loop_
_entity_poly.entity_id
_entity_poly.type
_entity_poly.pdbx_seq_one_letter_code
_entity_poly.pdbx_strand_id
1 'polypeptide(L)'
;MENFKKFDLKSPSDNTNHGYFKSGLIVSSSFPNVDTNIPADAKWTLNGMTIAGDNGDGTATNQLHCPQGLFIDDNQTVIIADNCNHRIIQWKEGDTTNGQVVAGGQGQGNGLNQLNQPTYVLIDKEADSLIICDHGNRRVVWWSRRSDSVQGKILIPNIQCWGLVMDEKRYLYVSDNEKHEVRRYQLGEENGILVAGGNDRGDGFHQLNWPTYLFVDRQQNVYVSDNENHRVVKWTEGAKAGIVIAGGQ
;
A
#
# COMPACT_ATOMS: atom_id res chain seq x y z
N MET A 1 2.27 -2.28 44.70
CA MET A 1 0.91 -2.82 44.46
C MET A 1 0.13 -1.73 43.76
N GLU A 2 0.17 -1.72 42.44
CA GLU A 2 -0.73 -0.92 41.60
C GLU A 2 -1.05 -1.76 40.36
N ASN A 3 -2.31 -1.69 39.97
CA ASN A 3 -3.05 -2.73 39.27
C ASN A 3 -2.77 -2.75 37.77
N PHE A 4 -2.20 -3.84 37.26
CA PHE A 4 -2.22 -4.13 35.82
C PHE A 4 -3.62 -4.59 35.41
N LYS A 5 -4.36 -3.74 34.68
CA LYS A 5 -5.52 -4.20 33.91
C LYS A 5 -5.03 -4.92 32.66
N LYS A 6 -5.22 -6.23 32.63
CA LYS A 6 -5.08 -7.08 31.45
C LYS A 6 -6.23 -6.74 30.50
N PHE A 7 -5.94 -6.15 29.34
CA PHE A 7 -6.91 -6.04 28.26
C PHE A 7 -6.72 -7.24 27.32
N ASP A 8 -7.59 -8.24 27.45
CA ASP A 8 -7.71 -9.33 26.48
C ASP A 8 -8.45 -8.78 25.25
N LEU A 9 -7.72 -8.47 24.17
CA LEU A 9 -8.33 -8.23 22.87
C LEU A 9 -8.78 -9.57 22.28
N LYS A 10 -10.08 -9.88 22.42
CA LYS A 10 -10.71 -10.95 21.65
C LYS A 10 -10.73 -10.56 20.18
N SER A 11 -10.21 -11.43 19.31
CA SER A 11 -10.45 -11.33 17.87
C SER A 11 -11.96 -11.41 17.61
N PRO A 12 -12.56 -10.50 16.82
CA PRO A 12 -13.90 -10.74 16.31
C PRO A 12 -13.84 -11.97 15.40
N SER A 13 -14.61 -12.99 15.75
CA SER A 13 -14.93 -14.08 14.84
C SER A 13 -15.84 -13.52 13.76
N ASP A 14 -15.27 -13.13 12.61
CA ASP A 14 -16.07 -12.91 11.41
C ASP A 14 -15.70 -13.95 10.36
N ASN A 15 -16.73 -14.67 9.93
CA ASN A 15 -16.69 -15.88 9.12
C ASN A 15 -17.03 -15.52 7.67
N THR A 16 -16.31 -14.55 7.12
CA THR A 16 -16.39 -14.20 5.69
C THR A 16 -15.06 -14.55 5.01
N ASN A 17 -15.19 -15.29 3.92
CA ASN A 17 -14.15 -16.16 3.35
C ASN A 17 -13.11 -15.40 2.49
N HIS A 18 -12.67 -14.22 2.93
CA HIS A 18 -11.54 -13.48 2.34
C HIS A 18 -10.72 -12.86 3.46
N GLY A 19 -9.70 -13.57 3.93
CA GLY A 19 -8.80 -13.13 4.98
C GLY A 19 -7.92 -11.97 4.52
N TYR A 20 -8.37 -10.73 4.74
CA TYR A 20 -7.49 -9.57 4.65
C TYR A 20 -6.49 -9.61 5.81
N PHE A 21 -5.24 -9.99 5.54
CA PHE A 21 -4.18 -9.96 6.54
C PHE A 21 -3.88 -8.51 6.95
N LYS A 22 -3.96 -8.24 8.25
CA LYS A 22 -3.53 -6.98 8.88
C LYS A 22 -2.01 -6.97 9.04
N SER A 23 -1.25 -6.82 7.96
CA SER A 23 0.18 -6.51 8.07
C SER A 23 0.73 -5.90 6.79
N GLY A 24 1.13 -4.63 6.86
CA GLY A 24 2.02 -3.99 5.90
C GLY A 24 3.44 -3.92 6.50
N LEU A 25 4.44 -4.31 5.72
CA LEU A 25 5.86 -4.05 6.03
C LEU A 25 6.26 -2.75 5.34
N ILE A 26 6.83 -1.80 6.10
CA ILE A 26 7.26 -0.49 5.61
C ILE A 26 8.77 -0.53 5.38
N VAL A 27 9.23 -0.16 4.19
CA VAL A 27 10.60 0.27 3.94
C VAL A 27 10.52 1.69 3.38
N SER A 28 10.67 2.69 4.25
CA SER A 28 10.82 4.08 3.80
C SER A 28 12.28 4.33 3.42
N SER A 29 12.50 5.03 2.31
CA SER A 29 13.83 5.38 1.79
C SER A 29 14.48 6.56 2.52
N SER A 30 13.85 7.10 3.56
CA SER A 30 14.28 8.33 4.24
C SER A 30 14.17 8.24 5.76
N PHE A 31 14.68 7.16 6.35
CA PHE A 31 15.02 7.15 7.77
C PHE A 31 16.48 7.59 7.93
N PRO A 32 16.77 8.80 8.47
CA PRO A 32 18.15 9.31 8.57
C PRO A 32 19.01 8.59 9.62
N ASN A 33 18.52 7.52 10.27
CA ASN A 33 19.28 6.68 11.21
C ASN A 33 18.76 5.23 11.20
N VAL A 34 18.78 4.55 10.05
CA VAL A 34 18.65 3.09 10.07
C VAL A 34 20.03 2.55 10.39
N ASP A 35 20.17 1.90 11.54
CA ASP A 35 21.29 0.97 11.74
C ASP A 35 21.17 -0.11 10.66
N THR A 36 22.01 -0.03 9.64
CA THR A 36 21.98 -0.97 8.51
C THR A 36 22.50 -2.34 8.90
N ASN A 37 23.00 -2.49 10.14
CA ASN A 37 23.42 -3.75 10.73
C ASN A 37 22.41 -4.20 11.80
N ILE A 38 21.15 -4.40 11.41
CA ILE A 38 20.19 -5.11 12.27
C ILE A 38 20.62 -6.59 12.32
N PRO A 39 21.06 -7.13 13.48
CA PRO A 39 21.42 -8.54 13.58
C PRO A 39 20.23 -9.43 13.21
N ALA A 40 20.49 -10.61 12.62
CA ALA A 40 19.42 -11.55 12.26
C ALA A 40 18.60 -12.03 13.47
N ASP A 41 19.16 -11.92 14.68
CA ASP A 41 18.53 -12.25 15.95
C ASP A 41 18.05 -11.01 16.73
N ALA A 42 18.02 -9.83 16.10
CA ALA A 42 17.53 -8.60 16.71
C ALA A 42 16.12 -8.82 17.28
N LYS A 43 15.99 -8.66 18.59
CA LYS A 43 14.71 -8.71 19.28
C LYS A 43 14.17 -7.30 19.39
N TRP A 44 13.12 -7.01 18.63
CA TRP A 44 12.36 -5.79 18.81
C TRP A 44 11.74 -5.78 20.21
N THR A 45 11.99 -4.74 21.01
CA THR A 45 11.23 -4.51 22.23
C THR A 45 9.78 -4.29 21.86
N LEU A 46 8.86 -5.08 22.45
CA LEU A 46 7.42 -5.05 22.18
C LEU A 46 6.73 -3.82 22.83
N ASN A 47 7.29 -2.64 22.64
CA ASN A 47 6.72 -1.37 23.06
C ASN A 47 6.18 -0.63 21.83
N GLY A 48 5.29 -1.30 21.07
CA GLY A 48 4.62 -0.68 19.95
C GLY A 48 3.75 0.48 20.44
N MET A 49 3.81 1.62 19.75
CA MET A 49 2.93 2.75 20.00
C MET A 49 1.95 2.92 18.84
N THR A 50 0.71 3.30 19.16
CA THR A 50 -0.26 3.72 18.14
C THR A 50 0.12 5.09 17.62
N ILE A 51 0.25 5.23 16.31
CA ILE A 51 0.60 6.49 15.64
C ILE A 51 -0.56 7.04 14.78
N ALA A 52 -1.65 6.30 14.64
CA ALA A 52 -2.86 6.70 13.91
C ALA A 52 -4.06 5.83 14.34
N GLY A 53 -5.28 6.40 14.31
CA GLY A 53 -6.51 5.64 14.57
C GLY A 53 -6.67 5.14 16.00
N ASP A 54 -6.26 5.93 17.00
CA ASP A 54 -6.21 5.52 18.42
C ASP A 54 -7.59 5.28 19.08
N ASN A 55 -8.69 5.60 18.39
CA ASN A 55 -10.05 5.48 18.90
C ASN A 55 -10.85 4.32 18.27
N GLY A 56 -10.15 3.30 17.77
CA GLY A 56 -10.75 2.06 17.29
C GLY A 56 -11.41 2.16 15.90
N ASP A 57 -12.28 1.19 15.62
CA ASP A 57 -12.97 1.06 14.33
C ASP A 57 -14.08 2.11 14.18
N GLY A 58 -14.13 2.80 13.04
CA GLY A 58 -15.20 3.76 12.75
C GLY A 58 -14.84 4.80 11.69
N THR A 59 -15.69 5.83 11.56
CA THR A 59 -15.64 6.82 10.48
C THR A 59 -15.08 8.18 10.93
N ALA A 60 -14.91 8.40 12.23
CA ALA A 60 -14.36 9.65 12.75
C ALA A 60 -12.91 9.89 12.28
N THR A 61 -12.43 11.13 12.38
CA THR A 61 -11.07 11.51 11.96
C THR A 61 -9.97 10.94 12.85
N ASN A 62 -10.30 10.41 14.02
CA ASN A 62 -9.40 9.66 14.90
C ASN A 62 -9.64 8.14 14.87
N GLN A 63 -10.39 7.65 13.89
CA GLN A 63 -10.73 6.24 13.70
C GLN A 63 -10.34 5.78 12.29
N LEU A 64 -10.18 4.47 12.13
CA LEU A 64 -9.90 3.80 10.86
C LEU A 64 -10.88 2.63 10.69
N HIS A 65 -11.19 2.23 9.46
CA HIS A 65 -12.03 1.07 9.15
C HIS A 65 -11.41 0.28 7.98
N CYS A 66 -10.96 -0.93 8.29
CA CYS A 66 -10.19 -1.79 7.37
C CYS A 66 -8.96 -1.11 6.71
N PRO A 67 -8.10 -0.35 7.43
CA PRO A 67 -6.97 0.31 6.80
C PRO A 67 -6.06 -0.70 6.07
N GLN A 68 -5.61 -0.34 4.88
CA GLN A 68 -4.76 -1.19 4.03
C GLN A 68 -3.35 -0.61 3.95
N GLY A 69 -2.89 -0.19 2.77
CA GLY A 69 -1.58 0.41 2.56
C GLY A 69 -1.44 1.77 3.22
N LEU A 70 -0.19 2.11 3.57
CA LEU A 70 0.18 3.39 4.11
C LEU A 70 1.51 3.88 3.52
N PHE A 71 1.75 5.18 3.59
CA PHE A 71 2.99 5.84 3.23
C PHE A 71 3.42 6.78 4.36
N ILE A 72 4.72 6.88 4.61
CA ILE A 72 5.30 7.82 5.58
C ILE A 72 6.22 8.77 4.82
N ASP A 73 5.97 10.07 4.93
CA ASP A 73 6.81 11.09 4.30
C ASP A 73 8.01 11.50 5.16
N ASP A 74 8.88 12.38 4.63
CA ASP A 74 10.11 12.82 5.30
C ASP A 74 9.82 13.66 6.56
N ASN A 75 8.59 14.17 6.72
CA ASN A 75 8.12 14.86 7.91
C ASN A 75 7.45 13.90 8.90
N GLN A 76 7.63 12.59 8.72
CA GLN A 76 7.01 11.54 9.52
C GLN A 76 5.48 11.62 9.53
N THR A 77 4.88 12.20 8.48
CA THR A 77 3.42 12.18 8.31
C THR A 77 3.01 10.81 7.79
N VAL A 78 2.11 10.14 8.52
CA VAL A 78 1.55 8.84 8.15
C VAL A 78 0.30 9.08 7.31
N ILE A 79 0.25 8.52 6.11
CA ILE A 79 -0.87 8.65 5.17
C ILE A 79 -1.41 7.24 4.91
N ILE A 80 -2.69 7.02 5.14
CA ILE A 80 -3.30 5.69 5.19
C ILE A 80 -4.43 5.61 4.17
N ALA A 81 -4.48 4.51 3.41
CA ALA A 81 -5.65 4.10 2.67
C ALA A 81 -6.66 3.45 3.64
N ASP A 82 -7.63 4.26 4.07
CA ASP A 82 -8.69 3.85 4.99
C ASP A 82 -9.84 3.25 4.17
N ASN A 83 -9.63 1.97 3.80
CA ASN A 83 -10.30 1.30 2.70
C ASN A 83 -11.82 1.27 2.83
N CYS A 84 -12.34 0.78 3.96
CA CYS A 84 -13.77 0.65 4.17
C CYS A 84 -14.44 2.01 4.46
N ASN A 85 -13.66 3.06 4.70
CA ASN A 85 -14.15 4.45 4.76
C ASN A 85 -14.01 5.19 3.43
N HIS A 86 -13.51 4.53 2.37
CA HIS A 86 -13.38 5.09 1.01
C HIS A 86 -12.65 6.44 0.98
N ARG A 87 -11.56 6.55 1.74
CA ARG A 87 -10.79 7.79 1.90
C ARG A 87 -9.31 7.53 2.06
N ILE A 88 -8.51 8.57 1.80
CA ILE A 88 -7.14 8.67 2.28
C ILE A 88 -7.11 9.67 3.42
N ILE A 89 -6.50 9.28 4.53
CA ILE A 89 -6.43 10.09 5.75
C ILE A 89 -4.99 10.12 6.27
N GLN A 90 -4.56 11.27 6.80
CA GLN A 90 -3.19 11.46 7.28
C GLN A 90 -3.12 11.93 8.74
N TRP A 91 -2.03 11.59 9.42
CA TRP A 91 -1.64 12.07 10.75
C TRP A 91 -0.21 12.61 10.70
N LYS A 92 0.01 13.77 11.33
CA LYS A 92 1.36 14.32 11.50
C LYS A 92 2.07 13.60 12.64
N GLU A 93 3.40 13.64 12.63
CA GLU A 93 4.21 13.08 13.71
C GLU A 93 3.72 13.55 15.10
N GLY A 94 3.51 12.59 16.00
CA GLY A 94 3.09 12.86 17.38
C GLY A 94 1.62 13.22 17.58
N ASP A 95 0.83 13.39 16.51
CA ASP A 95 -0.61 13.59 16.61
C ASP A 95 -1.35 12.29 16.28
N THR A 96 -1.95 11.66 17.28
CA THR A 96 -2.75 10.44 17.10
C THR A 96 -4.25 10.72 16.96
N THR A 97 -4.68 11.95 17.24
CA THR A 97 -6.08 12.32 17.49
C THR A 97 -6.71 13.17 16.39
N ASN A 98 -5.92 13.89 15.58
CA ASN A 98 -6.46 14.80 14.56
C ASN A 98 -6.13 14.36 13.13
N GLY A 99 -6.64 13.19 12.73
CA GLY A 99 -6.50 12.75 11.34
C GLY A 99 -7.18 13.72 10.36
N GLN A 100 -6.57 13.91 9.20
CA GLN A 100 -7.07 14.81 8.17
C GLN A 100 -7.35 14.03 6.89
N VAL A 101 -8.58 14.10 6.39
CA VAL A 101 -8.93 13.48 5.10
C VAL A 101 -8.31 14.31 3.99
N VAL A 102 -7.50 13.67 3.15
CA VAL A 102 -6.72 14.34 2.08
C VAL A 102 -7.12 13.89 0.67
N ALA A 103 -7.88 12.80 0.55
CA ALA A 103 -8.52 12.41 -0.70
C ALA A 103 -9.76 11.55 -0.42
N GLY A 104 -10.76 11.60 -1.29
CA GLY A 104 -12.04 10.92 -1.09
C GLY A 104 -12.82 11.45 0.11
N GLY A 105 -13.49 10.55 0.86
CA GLY A 105 -14.28 10.92 2.04
C GLY A 105 -15.64 11.56 1.75
N GLN A 106 -16.05 11.64 0.48
CA GLN A 106 -17.37 12.09 0.03
C GLN A 106 -18.31 10.89 -0.24
N GLY A 107 -18.18 9.84 0.58
CA GLY A 107 -18.83 8.55 0.37
C GLY A 107 -18.16 7.69 -0.70
N GLN A 108 -18.55 6.41 -0.74
CA GLN A 108 -18.16 5.48 -1.79
C GLN A 108 -18.71 5.93 -3.14
N GLY A 109 -17.87 5.93 -4.18
CA GLY A 109 -18.32 6.20 -5.54
C GLY A 109 -17.18 6.25 -6.55
N ASN A 110 -17.52 6.53 -7.81
CA ASN A 110 -16.58 6.57 -8.94
C ASN A 110 -16.34 7.99 -9.48
N GLY A 111 -16.98 9.01 -8.89
CA GLY A 111 -16.72 10.41 -9.19
C GLY A 111 -15.24 10.78 -8.98
N LEU A 112 -14.78 11.86 -9.61
CA LEU A 112 -13.39 12.30 -9.47
C LEU A 112 -13.08 12.82 -8.06
N ASN A 113 -14.08 13.22 -7.29
CA ASN A 113 -13.97 13.57 -5.87
C ASN A 113 -14.29 12.41 -4.91
N GLN A 114 -14.45 11.19 -5.43
CA GLN A 114 -14.79 9.99 -4.66
C GLN A 114 -13.75 8.89 -4.88
N LEU A 115 -13.63 8.03 -3.88
CA LEU A 115 -12.86 6.79 -3.96
C LEU A 115 -13.79 5.61 -3.67
N ASN A 116 -13.33 4.42 -4.01
CA ASN A 116 -14.01 3.18 -3.72
C ASN A 116 -12.98 2.12 -3.30
N GLN A 117 -12.91 1.84 -1.99
CA GLN A 117 -12.02 0.83 -1.41
C GLN A 117 -10.56 1.04 -1.83
N PRO A 118 -9.96 2.22 -1.55
CA PRO A 118 -8.56 2.44 -1.87
C PRO A 118 -7.68 1.46 -1.08
N THR A 119 -6.69 0.84 -1.72
CA THR A 119 -5.82 -0.18 -1.07
C THR A 119 -4.42 0.35 -0.78
N TYR A 120 -3.97 1.39 -1.48
CA TYR A 120 -2.63 1.94 -1.31
C TYR A 120 -2.57 3.41 -1.70
N VAL A 121 -1.59 4.11 -1.12
CA VAL A 121 -1.26 5.50 -1.44
C VAL A 121 0.25 5.69 -1.38
N LEU A 122 0.81 6.51 -2.26
CA LEU A 122 2.17 7.05 -2.16
C LEU A 122 2.19 8.53 -2.49
N ILE A 123 3.27 9.22 -2.10
CA ILE A 123 3.52 10.61 -2.50
C ILE A 123 4.47 10.65 -3.67
N ASP A 124 4.07 11.34 -4.74
CA ASP A 124 4.98 11.87 -5.74
C ASP A 124 5.46 13.24 -5.26
N LYS A 125 6.68 13.29 -4.72
CA LYS A 125 7.27 14.50 -4.12
C LYS A 125 7.51 15.60 -5.15
N GLU A 126 7.88 15.22 -6.37
CA GLU A 126 8.17 16.14 -7.47
C GLU A 126 6.91 16.85 -7.96
N ALA A 127 5.80 16.12 -8.08
CA ALA A 127 4.50 16.70 -8.43
C ALA A 127 3.70 17.24 -7.23
N ASP A 128 4.18 17.01 -6.01
CA ASP A 128 3.48 17.24 -4.74
C ASP A 128 2.02 16.76 -4.76
N SER A 129 1.90 15.44 -4.93
CA SER A 129 0.62 14.79 -5.15
C SER A 129 0.57 13.40 -4.54
N LEU A 130 -0.64 12.94 -4.26
CA LEU A 130 -0.92 11.56 -3.92
C LEU A 130 -1.13 10.75 -5.21
N ILE A 131 -0.59 9.54 -5.24
CA ILE A 131 -0.98 8.51 -6.19
C ILE A 131 -1.66 7.40 -5.40
N ILE A 132 -2.90 7.13 -5.76
CA ILE A 132 -3.81 6.29 -4.98
C ILE A 132 -4.25 5.13 -5.85
N CYS A 133 -4.14 3.93 -5.31
CA CYS A 133 -4.78 2.78 -5.88
C CYS A 133 -6.24 2.76 -5.44
N ASP A 134 -7.15 3.09 -6.36
CA ASP A 134 -8.59 3.15 -6.16
C ASP A 134 -9.21 1.82 -6.63
N HIS A 135 -8.86 0.75 -5.92
CA HIS A 135 -9.07 -0.65 -6.31
C HIS A 135 -10.52 -0.96 -6.70
N GLY A 136 -11.51 -0.53 -5.92
CA GLY A 136 -12.93 -0.78 -6.20
C GLY A 136 -13.42 -0.08 -7.47
N ASN A 137 -12.74 0.97 -7.93
CA ASN A 137 -13.00 1.64 -9.21
C ASN A 137 -12.06 1.18 -10.34
N ARG A 138 -11.20 0.18 -10.09
CA ARG A 138 -10.26 -0.40 -11.07
C ARG A 138 -9.39 0.66 -11.77
N ARG A 139 -8.84 1.59 -10.98
CA ARG A 139 -8.02 2.69 -11.49
C ARG A 139 -6.94 3.10 -10.50
N VAL A 140 -5.88 3.70 -11.02
CA VAL A 140 -4.94 4.51 -10.24
C VAL A 140 -5.26 5.99 -10.48
N VAL A 141 -5.39 6.76 -9.41
CA VAL A 141 -5.69 8.19 -9.46
C VAL A 141 -4.56 9.03 -8.89
N TRP A 142 -4.35 10.19 -9.49
CA TRP A 142 -3.53 11.27 -8.99
C TRP A 142 -4.41 12.26 -8.22
N TRP A 143 -3.92 12.81 -7.12
CA TRP A 143 -4.61 13.82 -6.33
C TRP A 143 -3.66 14.92 -5.88
N SER A 144 -4.03 16.19 -6.07
CA SER A 144 -3.17 17.30 -5.65
C SER A 144 -3.08 17.41 -4.13
N ARG A 145 -1.91 17.74 -3.60
CA ARG A 145 -1.74 18.14 -2.18
C ARG A 145 -1.71 19.65 -1.98
N ARG A 146 -1.71 20.44 -3.06
CA ARG A 146 -1.53 21.91 -3.04
C ARG A 146 -2.79 22.71 -3.35
N SER A 147 -3.72 22.13 -4.10
CA SER A 147 -4.91 22.85 -4.58
C SER A 147 -6.13 22.61 -3.71
N ASP A 148 -7.02 23.59 -3.64
CA ASP A 148 -8.40 23.41 -3.14
C ASP A 148 -9.23 22.43 -3.99
N SER A 149 -8.69 21.92 -5.10
CA SER A 149 -9.33 20.86 -5.88
C SER A 149 -9.44 19.59 -5.04
N VAL A 150 -10.67 19.25 -4.70
CA VAL A 150 -11.07 17.97 -4.10
C VAL A 150 -11.29 16.89 -5.16
N GLN A 151 -10.82 17.08 -6.40
CA GLN A 151 -10.96 16.13 -7.49
C GLN A 151 -9.61 15.53 -7.87
N GLY A 152 -9.56 14.21 -7.97
CA GLY A 152 -8.47 13.46 -8.56
C GLY A 152 -8.52 13.43 -10.09
N LYS A 153 -7.44 12.94 -10.68
CA LYS A 153 -7.28 12.67 -12.12
C LYS A 153 -6.95 11.21 -12.31
N ILE A 154 -7.60 10.54 -13.25
CA ILE A 154 -7.26 9.15 -13.60
C ILE A 154 -5.87 9.14 -14.25
N LEU A 155 -4.94 8.36 -13.67
CA LEU A 155 -3.61 8.12 -14.25
C LEU A 155 -3.61 6.84 -15.09
N ILE A 156 -4.15 5.75 -14.53
CA ILE A 156 -4.16 4.44 -15.16
C ILE A 156 -5.58 3.87 -15.02
N PRO A 157 -6.33 3.71 -16.12
CA PRO A 157 -7.64 3.06 -16.11
C PRO A 157 -7.51 1.53 -16.21
N ASN A 158 -8.59 0.80 -15.93
CA ASN A 158 -8.73 -0.63 -16.19
C ASN A 158 -7.64 -1.52 -15.55
N ILE A 159 -7.30 -1.21 -14.30
CA ILE A 159 -6.33 -1.93 -13.50
C ILE A 159 -6.90 -2.23 -12.12
N GLN A 160 -6.96 -3.51 -11.72
CA GLN A 160 -7.34 -3.88 -10.37
C GLN A 160 -6.12 -3.79 -9.47
N CYS A 161 -5.68 -2.56 -9.24
CA CYS A 161 -4.44 -2.28 -8.53
C CYS A 161 -4.50 -2.78 -7.08
N TRP A 162 -3.35 -3.18 -6.51
CA TRP A 162 -3.27 -3.42 -5.06
C TRP A 162 -2.11 -2.68 -4.42
N GLY A 163 -0.89 -2.92 -4.88
CA GLY A 163 0.33 -2.24 -4.45
C GLY A 163 0.82 -1.22 -5.47
N LEU A 164 1.46 -0.16 -4.97
CA LEU A 164 2.12 0.87 -5.78
C LEU A 164 3.54 1.09 -5.27
N VAL A 165 4.48 1.30 -6.19
CA VAL A 165 5.82 1.82 -5.86
C VAL A 165 6.31 2.71 -6.99
N MET A 166 6.97 3.82 -6.65
CA MET A 166 7.61 4.71 -7.61
C MET A 166 9.12 4.67 -7.41
N ASP A 167 9.86 4.49 -8.49
CA ASP A 167 11.34 4.51 -8.43
C ASP A 167 11.91 5.93 -8.52
N GLU A 168 13.23 6.05 -8.34
CA GLU A 168 13.96 7.34 -8.40
C GLU A 168 13.88 8.01 -9.80
N LYS A 169 13.54 7.25 -10.85
CA LYS A 169 13.32 7.74 -12.22
C LYS A 169 11.85 8.11 -12.48
N ARG A 170 11.00 8.01 -11.47
CA ARG A 170 9.54 8.25 -11.52
C ARG A 170 8.77 7.29 -12.42
N TYR A 171 9.26 6.06 -12.60
CA TYR A 171 8.40 5.00 -13.11
C TYR A 171 7.50 4.49 -11.99
N LEU A 172 6.21 4.36 -12.28
CA LEU A 172 5.22 3.81 -11.37
C LEU A 172 5.03 2.33 -11.66
N TYR A 173 5.23 1.48 -10.66
CA TYR A 173 4.97 0.06 -10.71
C TYR A 173 3.67 -0.22 -9.98
N VAL A 174 2.80 -0.99 -10.62
CA VAL A 174 1.47 -1.32 -10.13
C VAL A 174 1.27 -2.82 -10.24
N SER A 175 0.85 -3.45 -9.15
CA SER A 175 0.40 -4.84 -9.20
C SER A 175 -1.07 -4.87 -9.62
N ASP A 176 -1.40 -5.68 -10.62
CA ASP A 176 -2.76 -5.92 -11.09
C ASP A 176 -3.19 -7.31 -10.61
N ASN A 177 -4.10 -7.33 -9.63
CA ASN A 177 -4.61 -8.58 -9.06
C ASN A 177 -5.47 -9.36 -10.05
N GLU A 178 -6.19 -8.69 -10.93
CA GLU A 178 -7.08 -9.32 -11.91
C GLU A 178 -6.27 -10.07 -12.98
N LYS A 179 -5.14 -9.48 -13.38
CA LYS A 179 -4.29 -10.02 -14.44
C LYS A 179 -3.10 -10.81 -13.91
N HIS A 180 -2.94 -10.90 -12.60
CA HIS A 180 -1.83 -11.59 -11.93
C HIS A 180 -0.47 -11.15 -12.48
N GLU A 181 -0.28 -9.84 -12.58
CA GLU A 181 0.92 -9.26 -13.18
C GLU A 181 1.35 -7.99 -12.47
N VAL A 182 2.57 -7.54 -12.76
CA VAL A 182 3.06 -6.23 -12.36
C VAL A 182 3.47 -5.47 -13.62
N ARG A 183 2.99 -4.24 -13.74
CA ARG A 183 3.33 -3.34 -14.85
C ARG A 183 4.07 -2.11 -14.35
N ARG A 184 5.01 -1.65 -15.15
CA ARG A 184 5.73 -0.39 -15.00
C ARG A 184 5.19 0.63 -15.99
N TYR A 185 4.89 1.84 -15.51
CA TYR A 185 4.36 2.94 -16.30
C TYR A 185 5.30 4.14 -16.21
N GLN A 186 5.56 4.76 -17.36
CA GLN A 186 6.01 6.14 -17.40
C GLN A 186 4.81 7.09 -17.28
N LEU A 187 5.02 8.29 -16.74
CA LEU A 187 3.97 9.30 -16.70
C LEU A 187 3.42 9.59 -18.11
N GLY A 188 2.11 9.42 -18.28
CA GLY A 188 1.42 9.60 -19.57
C GLY A 188 1.36 8.35 -20.45
N GLU A 189 1.95 7.23 -20.03
CA GLU A 189 1.85 5.96 -20.73
C GLU A 189 0.52 5.26 -20.41
N GLU A 190 -0.17 4.75 -21.43
CA GLU A 190 -1.48 4.11 -21.26
C GLU A 190 -1.40 2.63 -20.87
N ASN A 191 -0.48 1.88 -21.48
CA ASN A 191 -0.48 0.41 -21.41
C ASN A 191 0.51 -0.17 -20.41
N GLY A 192 1.57 0.58 -20.08
CA GLY A 192 2.68 0.12 -19.27
C GLY A 192 3.42 -1.08 -19.87
N ILE A 193 4.54 -1.42 -19.26
CA ILE A 193 5.39 -2.55 -19.63
C ILE A 193 5.25 -3.63 -18.57
N LEU A 194 4.95 -4.86 -19.00
CA LEU A 194 4.95 -6.04 -18.13
C LEU A 194 6.37 -6.29 -17.57
N VAL A 195 6.50 -6.34 -16.25
CA VAL A 195 7.79 -6.54 -15.56
C VAL A 195 7.83 -7.78 -14.65
N ALA A 196 6.67 -8.35 -14.30
CA ALA A 196 6.58 -9.62 -13.58
C ALA A 196 5.21 -10.30 -13.84
N GLY A 197 5.19 -11.63 -13.87
CA GLY A 197 3.97 -12.42 -14.10
C GLY A 197 3.47 -12.36 -15.55
N GLY A 198 2.15 -12.22 -15.74
CA GLY A 198 1.52 -12.05 -17.06
C GLY A 198 1.35 -13.32 -17.88
N ASN A 199 1.39 -14.50 -17.26
CA ASN A 199 1.19 -15.80 -17.90
C ASN A 199 0.07 -16.58 -17.20
N ASP A 200 -1.08 -15.92 -17.03
CA ASP A 200 -2.20 -16.38 -16.21
C ASP A 200 -1.85 -16.59 -14.73
N ARG A 201 -2.90 -16.89 -13.95
CA ARG A 201 -2.78 -17.26 -12.55
C ARG A 201 -2.02 -18.58 -12.41
N GLY A 202 -1.03 -18.63 -11.54
CA GLY A 202 -0.37 -19.90 -11.19
C GLY A 202 0.81 -19.73 -10.25
N ASP A 203 1.48 -20.85 -9.97
CA ASP A 203 2.63 -20.96 -9.06
C ASP A 203 3.95 -21.18 -9.80
N GLY A 204 3.92 -21.28 -11.13
CA GLY A 204 5.14 -21.37 -11.94
C GLY A 204 6.07 -20.17 -11.74
N PHE A 205 7.37 -20.34 -12.05
CA PHE A 205 8.34 -19.25 -11.90
C PHE A 205 8.06 -18.03 -12.80
N HIS A 206 7.27 -18.20 -13.84
CA HIS A 206 6.86 -17.15 -14.78
C HIS A 206 5.43 -16.63 -14.49
N GLN A 207 4.81 -17.09 -13.42
CA GLN A 207 3.43 -16.79 -13.03
C GLN A 207 3.39 -16.12 -11.66
N LEU A 208 2.28 -15.43 -11.41
CA LEU A 208 1.92 -14.91 -10.09
C LEU A 208 0.48 -15.37 -9.79
N ASN A 209 0.10 -15.30 -8.53
CA ASN A 209 -1.23 -15.55 -8.04
C ASN A 209 -1.57 -14.49 -6.99
N TRP A 210 -2.41 -13.55 -7.40
CA TRP A 210 -2.87 -12.43 -6.57
C TRP A 210 -1.73 -11.54 -6.02
N PRO A 211 -0.91 -10.90 -6.88
CA PRO A 211 0.25 -10.12 -6.44
C PRO A 211 -0.12 -8.83 -5.71
N THR A 212 0.29 -8.67 -4.46
CA THR A 212 -0.12 -7.55 -3.61
C THR A 212 0.94 -6.44 -3.54
N TYR A 213 1.83 -6.47 -2.56
CA TYR A 213 2.80 -5.39 -2.34
C TYR A 213 4.06 -5.57 -3.18
N LEU A 214 4.66 -4.44 -3.55
CA LEU A 214 5.81 -4.34 -4.41
C LEU A 214 6.93 -3.56 -3.73
N PHE A 215 8.17 -3.94 -4.01
CA PHE A 215 9.35 -3.12 -3.74
C PHE A 215 10.25 -3.13 -4.97
N VAL A 216 10.90 -2.01 -5.27
CA VAL A 216 11.85 -1.88 -6.38
C VAL A 216 13.17 -1.37 -5.82
N ASP A 217 14.24 -2.12 -6.04
CA ASP A 217 15.58 -1.72 -5.60
C ASP A 217 16.27 -0.79 -6.62
N ARG A 218 17.43 -0.23 -6.24
CA ARG A 218 18.21 0.67 -7.09
C ARG A 218 18.78 0.02 -8.36
N GLN A 219 18.78 -1.31 -8.44
CA GLN A 219 19.14 -2.05 -9.64
C GLN A 219 17.91 -2.38 -10.50
N GLN A 220 16.75 -1.78 -10.19
CA GLN A 220 15.46 -2.00 -10.86
C GLN A 220 14.95 -3.44 -10.75
N ASN A 221 15.39 -4.19 -9.73
CA ASN A 221 14.76 -5.48 -9.47
C ASN A 221 13.43 -5.25 -8.77
N VAL A 222 12.39 -5.97 -9.22
CA VAL A 222 11.04 -5.92 -8.69
C VAL A 222 10.84 -7.10 -7.74
N TYR A 223 10.46 -6.81 -6.51
CA TYR A 223 10.13 -7.80 -5.49
C TYR A 223 8.61 -7.79 -5.30
N VAL A 224 7.98 -8.93 -5.48
CA VAL A 224 6.52 -9.08 -5.51
C VAL A 224 6.08 -10.01 -4.39
N SER A 225 5.15 -9.55 -3.57
CA SER A 225 4.42 -10.40 -2.62
C SER A 225 3.36 -11.19 -3.39
N ASP A 226 3.67 -12.45 -3.68
CA ASP A 226 2.83 -13.37 -4.44
C ASP A 226 1.87 -14.09 -3.47
N ASN A 227 0.79 -13.39 -3.12
CA ASN A 227 0.04 -13.57 -1.88
C ASN A 227 -0.54 -14.98 -1.72
N GLU A 228 -1.20 -15.48 -2.75
CA GLU A 228 -1.86 -16.79 -2.74
C GLU A 228 -0.89 -17.95 -2.98
N ASN A 229 0.35 -17.65 -3.40
CA ASN A 229 1.43 -18.64 -3.47
C ASN A 229 2.34 -18.58 -2.24
N HIS A 230 1.99 -17.78 -1.23
CA HIS A 230 2.69 -17.68 0.05
C HIS A 230 4.20 -17.43 -0.08
N ARG A 231 4.61 -16.62 -1.06
CA ARG A 231 6.02 -16.40 -1.40
C ARG A 231 6.31 -14.96 -1.79
N VAL A 232 7.59 -14.61 -1.73
CA VAL A 232 8.13 -13.37 -2.29
C VAL A 232 9.01 -13.73 -3.48
N VAL A 233 8.75 -13.12 -4.62
CA VAL A 233 9.45 -13.40 -5.88
C VAL A 233 10.18 -12.15 -6.35
N LYS A 234 11.48 -12.30 -6.64
CA LYS A 234 12.33 -11.27 -7.24
C LYS A 234 12.37 -11.44 -8.76
N TRP A 235 12.16 -10.36 -9.49
CA TRP A 235 12.28 -10.27 -10.94
C TRP A 235 13.33 -9.23 -11.30
N THR A 236 14.31 -9.61 -12.10
CA THR A 236 15.31 -8.67 -12.64
C THR A 236 14.80 -8.07 -13.95
N GLU A 237 15.33 -6.92 -14.36
CA GLU A 237 14.93 -6.29 -15.63
C GLU A 237 15.07 -7.26 -16.82
N GLY A 238 14.00 -7.39 -17.61
CA GLY A 238 13.95 -8.28 -18.78
C GLY A 238 13.79 -9.78 -18.48
N ALA A 239 13.72 -10.19 -17.21
CA ALA A 239 13.56 -11.59 -16.83
C ALA A 239 12.24 -12.19 -17.37
N LYS A 240 12.29 -13.48 -17.74
CA LYS A 240 11.11 -14.26 -18.14
C LYS A 240 10.52 -15.11 -17.02
N ALA A 241 11.25 -15.21 -15.92
CA ALA A 241 10.86 -15.92 -14.71
C ALA A 241 11.44 -15.21 -13.49
N GLY A 242 10.71 -15.24 -12.40
CA GLY A 242 11.14 -14.77 -11.11
C GLY A 242 11.90 -15.82 -10.30
N ILE A 243 12.60 -15.35 -9.28
CA ILE A 243 13.35 -16.14 -8.32
C ILE A 243 12.63 -16.03 -6.97
N VAL A 244 12.22 -17.15 -6.39
CA VAL A 244 11.64 -17.16 -5.04
C VAL A 244 12.75 -16.83 -4.03
N ILE A 245 12.55 -15.77 -3.25
CA ILE A 245 13.54 -15.30 -2.27
C ILE A 245 13.09 -15.48 -0.81
N ALA A 246 11.80 -15.75 -0.58
CA ALA A 246 11.24 -16.07 0.73
C ALA A 246 9.90 -16.81 0.58
N GLY A 247 9.54 -17.64 1.57
CA GLY A 247 8.28 -18.38 1.61
C GLY A 247 8.21 -19.59 0.66
N GLY A 248 7.00 -19.98 0.25
CA GLY A 248 6.73 -21.06 -0.71
C GLY A 248 6.45 -22.44 -0.11
N GLN A 249 5.90 -22.51 1.11
CA GLN A 249 5.40 -23.75 1.74
C GLN A 249 3.88 -23.83 1.66
#